data_AF-A0A6Y1UKK8-F1
#
_entry.id   AF-A0A6Y1UKK8-F1
#
_cell.length_a   1.000
_cell.length_b   1.000
_cell.length_c   1.000
_cell.angle_alpha   90.00
_cell.angle_beta   90.00
_cell.angle_gamma   90.00
#
_symmetry.space_group_name_H-M   'P 1'
#
loop_
_entity.id
_entity.type
_entity.pdbx_description
1 polymer ?
#
loop_
_entity_poly.entity_id
_entity_poly.type
_entity_poly.pdbx_seq_one_letter_code
_entity_poly.pdbx_strand_id
1 'polypeptide(L)'
;MTNSNGYYNSLATNFLTPPSECFNKIKGNFSFIENMIDIVMRELLRHGFKLEKIKKSESSLHDHTHAIYATACDYFICRDKRLLSKTKATYSYLGVKTKVLDANIEGWWQNI
;
A
#
# COMPACT_ATOMS: atom_id res chain seq x y z
N MET A 1 -4.37 28.42 -6.86
CA MET A 1 -5.55 27.70 -6.32
C MET A 1 -5.98 26.67 -7.35
N THR A 2 -5.57 25.41 -7.21
CA THR A 2 -6.02 24.34 -8.10
C THR A 2 -7.49 24.05 -7.82
N ASN A 3 -8.31 24.20 -8.85
CA ASN A 3 -9.76 24.03 -8.81
C ASN A 3 -10.10 22.62 -8.29
N SER A 4 -10.75 22.52 -7.13
CA SER A 4 -11.04 21.25 -6.43
C SER A 4 -11.76 20.23 -7.31
N ASN A 5 -12.56 20.69 -8.27
CA ASN A 5 -13.27 19.86 -9.23
C ASN A 5 -12.36 19.03 -10.15
N GLY A 6 -11.16 19.52 -10.48
CA GLY A 6 -10.21 18.77 -11.29
C GLY A 6 -9.57 17.61 -10.51
N TYR A 7 -9.31 17.83 -9.23
CA TYR A 7 -8.76 16.81 -8.32
C TYR A 7 -9.73 15.66 -8.11
N TYR A 8 -11.00 15.95 -7.79
CA TYR A 8 -12.02 14.91 -7.59
C TYR A 8 -12.38 14.15 -8.87
N ASN A 9 -12.38 14.81 -10.04
CA ASN A 9 -12.57 14.12 -11.32
C ASN A 9 -11.39 13.21 -11.66
N SER A 10 -10.16 13.63 -11.37
CA SER A 10 -8.97 12.79 -11.50
C SER A 10 -9.02 11.60 -10.54
N LEU A 11 -9.48 11.79 -9.30
CA LEU A 11 -9.69 10.69 -8.37
C LEU A 11 -10.74 9.71 -8.90
N ALA A 12 -11.93 10.19 -9.26
CA ALA A 12 -13.02 9.35 -9.74
C ALA A 12 -12.61 8.55 -11.00
N THR A 13 -11.94 9.17 -11.97
CA THR A 13 -11.45 8.46 -13.17
C THR A 13 -10.37 7.43 -12.86
N ASN A 14 -9.50 7.68 -11.87
CA ASN A 14 -8.52 6.69 -11.41
C ASN A 14 -9.16 5.55 -10.60
N PHE A 15 -10.17 5.85 -9.78
CA PHE A 15 -10.94 4.86 -9.01
C PHE A 15 -11.84 3.99 -9.87
N LEU A 16 -12.34 4.51 -11.00
CA LEU A 16 -13.18 3.77 -11.95
C LEU A 16 -12.40 2.86 -12.89
N THR A 17 -11.06 2.93 -12.91
CA THR A 17 -10.24 1.96 -13.61
C THR A 17 -10.16 0.63 -12.85
N PRO A 18 -9.84 -0.50 -13.52
CA PRO A 18 -9.51 -1.73 -12.83
C PRO A 18 -8.46 -1.45 -11.74
N PRO A 19 -8.68 -1.88 -10.49
CA PRO A 19 -7.79 -1.56 -9.38
C PRO A 19 -6.32 -1.85 -9.68
N SER A 20 -6.04 -2.95 -10.39
CA SER A 20 -4.70 -3.41 -10.77
C SER A 20 -3.93 -2.47 -11.71
N GLU A 21 -4.56 -1.44 -12.27
CA GLU A 21 -3.90 -0.45 -13.13
C GLU A 21 -3.73 0.91 -12.44
N CYS A 22 -4.35 1.08 -11.25
CA CYS A 22 -4.41 2.35 -10.56
C CYS A 22 -3.03 2.94 -10.29
N PHE A 23 -2.09 2.11 -9.79
CA PHE A 23 -0.74 2.57 -9.46
C PHE A 23 -0.01 3.18 -10.65
N ASN A 24 -0.11 2.58 -11.84
CA ASN A 24 0.58 3.07 -13.04
C ASN A 24 0.15 4.50 -13.43
N LYS A 25 -1.09 4.88 -13.11
CA LYS A 25 -1.63 6.21 -13.39
C LYS A 25 -1.20 7.24 -12.36
N ILE A 26 -1.10 6.83 -11.09
CA ILE A 26 -0.81 7.76 -9.98
C ILE A 26 0.67 7.82 -9.58
N LYS A 27 1.54 6.93 -10.09
CA LYS A 27 2.96 6.80 -9.70
C LYS A 27 3.82 8.07 -9.76
N GLY A 28 3.36 9.13 -10.44
CA GLY A 28 4.03 10.43 -10.49
C GLY A 28 3.51 11.47 -9.49
N ASN A 29 2.48 11.14 -8.71
CA ASN A 29 1.84 12.04 -7.76
C ASN A 29 1.84 11.41 -6.36
N PHE A 30 2.77 11.84 -5.52
CA PHE A 30 2.95 11.29 -4.18
C PHE A 30 1.68 11.39 -3.33
N SER A 31 0.97 12.52 -3.37
CA SER A 31 -0.27 12.70 -2.61
C SER A 31 -1.33 11.68 -3.01
N PHE A 32 -1.45 11.33 -4.29
CA PHE A 32 -2.36 10.28 -4.73
C PHE A 32 -1.91 8.89 -4.29
N ILE A 33 -0.61 8.58 -4.34
CA ILE A 33 -0.08 7.30 -3.87
C ILE A 33 -0.38 7.14 -2.37
N GLU A 34 -0.06 8.15 -1.56
CA GLU A 34 -0.32 8.17 -0.12
C GLU A 34 -1.79 7.89 0.19
N ASN A 35 -2.71 8.65 -0.42
CA ASN A 35 -4.14 8.48 -0.20
C ASN A 35 -4.64 7.09 -0.63
N MET A 36 -4.21 6.59 -1.79
CA MET A 36 -4.70 5.30 -2.30
C MET A 36 -4.22 4.12 -1.46
N ILE A 37 -2.93 4.10 -1.08
CA ILE A 37 -2.37 3.05 -0.23
C ILE A 37 -3.03 3.08 1.14
N ASP A 38 -3.18 4.28 1.73
CA ASP A 38 -3.79 4.47 3.04
C ASP A 38 -5.26 4.01 3.06
N ILE A 39 -6.06 4.41 2.07
CA ILE A 39 -7.47 3.99 1.95
C ILE A 39 -7.59 2.46 1.86
N VAL A 40 -6.82 1.82 0.98
CA VAL A 40 -6.90 0.36 0.80
C VAL A 40 -6.47 -0.37 2.08
N MET A 41 -5.39 0.06 2.72
CA MET A 41 -4.93 -0.56 3.97
C MET A 41 -5.92 -0.37 5.13
N ARG A 42 -6.50 0.82 5.26
CA ARG A 42 -7.59 1.06 6.23
C ARG A 42 -8.78 0.16 5.95
N GLU A 43 -9.09 -0.08 4.69
CA GLU A 43 -10.23 -0.92 4.33
C GLU A 43 -9.99 -2.40 4.62
N LEU A 44 -8.78 -2.89 4.40
CA LEU A 44 -8.37 -4.21 4.89
C LEU A 44 -8.54 -4.32 6.41
N LEU A 45 -8.12 -3.31 7.17
CA LEU A 45 -8.26 -3.28 8.62
C LEU A 45 -9.73 -3.22 9.06
N ARG A 46 -10.56 -2.42 8.39
CA ARG A 46 -12.00 -2.34 8.66
C ARG A 46 -12.70 -3.69 8.52
N HIS A 47 -12.25 -4.51 7.57
CA HIS A 47 -12.73 -5.88 7.37
C HIS A 47 -12.02 -6.93 8.25
N GLY A 48 -11.19 -6.52 9.21
CA GLY A 48 -10.53 -7.40 10.17
C GLY A 48 -9.30 -8.14 9.62
N PHE A 49 -8.82 -7.78 8.43
CA PHE A 49 -7.69 -8.47 7.81
C PHE A 49 -6.39 -8.21 8.58
N LYS A 50 -5.85 -9.24 9.22
CA LYS A 50 -4.60 -9.20 10.00
C LYS A 50 -4.59 -8.09 11.07
N LEU A 51 -5.77 -7.80 11.66
CA LEU A 51 -5.95 -6.81 12.71
C LEU A 51 -5.02 -7.10 13.91
N GLU A 52 -4.59 -6.03 14.56
CA GLU A 52 -3.90 -6.14 15.84
C GLU A 52 -4.82 -6.68 16.94
N LYS A 53 -4.24 -7.31 17.96
CA LYS A 53 -5.00 -7.71 19.14
C LYS A 53 -5.38 -6.45 19.92
N ILE A 54 -6.64 -6.37 20.36
CA ILE A 54 -7.30 -5.24 21.05
C ILE A 54 -6.49 -4.59 22.21
N LYS A 55 -5.47 -5.28 22.76
CA LYS A 55 -4.64 -4.81 23.89
C LYS A 55 -3.22 -4.39 23.50
N LYS A 56 -2.87 -4.30 22.22
CA LYS A 56 -1.58 -3.75 21.77
C LYS A 56 -1.78 -2.32 21.28
N SER A 57 -0.82 -1.45 21.60
CA SER A 57 -0.74 -0.11 21.02
C SER A 57 -0.70 -0.24 19.50
N GLU A 58 -1.53 0.55 18.82
CA GLU A 58 -1.58 0.63 17.35
C GLU A 58 -0.23 1.08 16.80
N SER A 59 0.62 0.10 16.44
CA SER A 59 1.82 0.35 15.63
C SER A 59 1.45 0.67 14.18
N SER A 60 0.17 0.60 13.85
CA SER A 60 -0.35 0.65 12.49
C SER A 60 -0.11 1.98 11.77
N LEU A 61 0.12 3.10 12.47
CA LEU A 61 0.43 4.38 11.79
C LEU A 61 1.72 4.32 10.97
N HIS A 62 2.78 3.71 11.52
CA HIS A 62 4.05 3.59 10.79
C HIS A 62 4.04 2.46 9.74
N ASP A 63 3.16 1.47 9.90
CA ASP A 63 2.94 0.41 8.91
C ASP A 63 2.49 0.99 7.55
N HIS A 64 1.58 1.96 7.58
CA HIS A 64 1.05 2.57 6.35
C HIS A 64 2.14 3.42 5.69
N THR A 65 2.88 4.21 6.46
CA THR A 65 3.96 5.05 5.90
C THR A 65 5.07 4.21 5.28
N HIS A 66 5.46 3.09 5.90
CA HIS A 66 6.43 2.16 5.30
C HIS A 66 5.92 1.58 3.98
N ALA A 67 4.66 1.17 3.91
CA ALA A 67 4.05 0.67 2.69
C ALA A 67 3.93 1.74 1.60
N ILE A 68 3.70 3.01 1.96
CA ILE A 68 3.66 4.13 1.02
C ILE A 68 5.06 4.39 0.44
N TYR A 69 6.07 4.56 1.29
CA TYR A 69 7.43 4.88 0.82
C TYR A 69 8.03 3.75 -0.01
N ALA A 70 7.74 2.50 0.36
CA ALA A 70 8.24 1.35 -0.38
C ALA A 70 7.71 1.27 -1.83
N THR A 71 6.62 1.96 -2.19
CA THR A 71 6.14 2.03 -3.59
C THR A 71 7.14 2.69 -4.54
N ALA A 72 8.08 3.47 -4.02
CA ALA A 72 9.17 4.09 -4.79
C ALA A 72 10.38 3.15 -4.99
N CYS A 73 10.36 1.95 -4.41
CA CYS A 73 11.45 0.99 -4.45
C CYS A 73 11.07 -0.24 -5.28
N ASP A 74 12.08 -0.96 -5.80
CA ASP A 74 11.87 -2.25 -6.45
C ASP A 74 11.51 -3.36 -5.45
N TYR A 75 12.01 -3.25 -4.22
CA TYR A 75 11.87 -4.26 -3.17
C TYR A 75 11.41 -3.64 -1.84
N PHE A 76 10.45 -4.28 -1.18
CA PHE A 76 10.06 -4.02 0.19
C PHE A 76 10.35 -5.25 1.05
N ILE A 77 11.34 -5.13 1.92
CA ILE A 77 11.81 -6.24 2.77
C ILE A 77 11.36 -5.97 4.20
N CYS A 78 10.66 -6.92 4.80
CA CYS A 78 10.19 -6.78 6.18
C CYS A 78 10.20 -8.14 6.89
N ARG A 79 10.23 -8.14 8.22
CA ARG A 79 10.05 -9.34 9.06
C ARG A 79 8.67 -9.42 9.70
N ASP A 80 7.90 -8.34 9.67
CA ASP A 80 6.55 -8.35 10.21
C ASP A 80 5.59 -9.04 9.22
N LYS A 81 5.19 -10.26 9.55
CA LYS A 81 4.27 -11.08 8.74
C LYS A 81 2.90 -10.43 8.52
N ARG A 82 2.41 -9.64 9.48
CA ARG A 82 1.12 -8.93 9.36
C ARG A 82 1.26 -7.76 8.39
N LEU A 83 2.31 -6.96 8.54
CA LEU A 83 2.60 -5.88 7.58
C LEU A 83 2.79 -6.43 6.18
N LEU A 84 3.64 -7.45 6.01
CA LEU A 84 3.86 -8.12 4.72
C LEU A 84 2.55 -8.59 4.07
N SER A 85 1.65 -9.19 4.84
CA SER A 85 0.35 -9.66 4.33
C SER A 85 -0.53 -8.50 3.86
N LYS A 86 -0.61 -7.41 4.65
CA LYS A 86 -1.36 -6.21 4.30
C LYS A 86 -0.79 -5.55 3.04
N THR A 87 0.53 -5.31 3.02
CA THR A 87 1.21 -4.69 1.89
C THR A 87 1.09 -5.53 0.62
N LYS A 88 1.25 -6.86 0.69
CA LYS A 88 1.04 -7.74 -0.47
C LYS A 88 -0.37 -7.63 -1.04
N ALA A 89 -1.39 -7.66 -0.18
CA ALA A 89 -2.78 -7.53 -0.60
C ALA A 89 -3.04 -6.16 -1.26
N THR A 90 -2.59 -5.07 -0.62
CA THR A 90 -2.71 -3.71 -1.15
C THR A 90 -2.00 -3.53 -2.49
N TYR A 91 -0.76 -4.00 -2.60
CA TYR A 91 0.05 -3.87 -3.81
C TYR A 91 -0.53 -4.69 -4.96
N SER A 92 -0.98 -5.91 -4.68
CA SER A 92 -1.69 -6.75 -5.66
C SER A 92 -3.00 -6.11 -6.12
N TYR A 93 -3.74 -5.48 -5.22
CA TYR A 93 -4.99 -4.80 -5.55
C TYR A 93 -4.76 -3.58 -6.44
N LEU A 94 -3.75 -2.75 -6.13
CA LEU A 94 -3.49 -1.49 -6.83
C LEU A 94 -2.56 -1.62 -8.06
N GLY A 95 -1.92 -2.77 -8.25
CA GLY A 95 -0.94 -2.99 -9.31
C GLY A 95 0.43 -2.36 -9.04
N VAL A 96 0.84 -2.27 -7.77
CA VAL A 96 2.17 -1.77 -7.40
C VAL A 96 3.23 -2.79 -7.81
N LYS A 97 4.31 -2.32 -8.46
CA LYS A 97 5.37 -3.19 -9.00
C LYS A 97 6.42 -3.62 -7.97
N THR A 98 6.49 -2.95 -6.83
CA THR A 98 7.40 -3.27 -5.73
C THR A 98 7.19 -4.71 -5.25
N LYS A 99 8.25 -5.50 -5.23
CA LYS A 99 8.23 -6.88 -4.73
C LYS A 99 8.33 -6.90 -3.21
N VAL A 100 7.38 -7.59 -2.55
CA VAL A 100 7.33 -7.67 -1.08
C VAL A 100 7.93 -9.00 -0.59
N LEU A 101 9.06 -8.93 0.12
CA LEU A 101 9.86 -10.07 0.57
C LEU A 101 9.83 -10.26 2.09
N ASP A 102 9.70 -11.52 2.53
CA ASP A 102 9.73 -11.89 3.95
C ASP A 102 11.17 -12.24 4.39
N ALA A 103 11.77 -11.37 5.20
CA ALA A 103 13.13 -11.54 5.71
C ALA A 103 13.25 -12.55 6.87
N ASN A 104 12.18 -13.27 7.21
CA ASN A 104 12.25 -14.45 8.07
C ASN A 104 12.53 -15.74 7.27
N ILE A 105 12.41 -15.72 5.94
CA ILE A 105 12.70 -16.87 5.09
C ILE A 105 14.21 -16.93 4.87
N GLU A 106 14.84 -18.06 5.17
CA GLU A 106 16.26 -18.26 4.90
C GLU A 106 16.55 -18.13 3.40
N GLY A 107 17.65 -17.45 3.04
CA GLY A 107 17.98 -17.22 1.65
C GLY A 107 17.12 -16.17 0.94
N TRP A 108 16.31 -15.36 1.66
CA TRP A 108 15.48 -14.32 1.05
C TRP A 108 16.26 -13.38 0.11
N TRP A 109 17.54 -13.12 0.40
CA TRP A 109 18.44 -12.27 -0.38
C TRP A 109 18.74 -12.80 -1.79
N GLN A 110 18.50 -14.10 -2.05
CA GLN A 110 18.68 -14.70 -3.37
C GLN A 110 17.57 -14.29 -4.36
N ASN A 111 16.50 -13.64 -3.88
CA ASN A 111 15.33 -13.25 -4.68
C ASN A 111 15.34 -11.76 -5.08
N ILE A 112 16.45 -11.07 -4.88
CA ILE A 112 16.65 -9.64 -5.17
C ILE A 112 17.37 -9.49 -6.51
#